data_AF-A6HX33-F1
#
_entry.id   AF-A6HX33-F1
#
_cell.length_a   1.000
_cell.length_b   1.000
_cell.length_c   1.000
_cell.angle_alpha   90.00
_cell.angle_beta   90.00
_cell.angle_gamma   90.00
#
_symmetry.space_group_name_H-M   'P 1'
#
loop_
_entity.id
_entity.type
_entity.pdbx_description
1 polymer ?
#
loop_
_entity_poly.entity_id
_entity_poly.type
_entity_poly.pdbx_seq_one_letter_code
_entity_poly.pdbx_strand_id
1 'polypeptide(L)'
;MKVLLLKDAKDDDSGQDPYIQELRLCGLEATLIPVLSFEFMSLPSLSEKLSHPEGFGGLIFTSPRAVEAVKLCLEKDNKTEAWEKSLKDRWNAKSVYVVGSATASLVNKIGLDAEGAGSGNAEKLAEYICSNGLLGVQSSCSHASGSLRALRSSVEVKVHNSVLTYIRGCSIVCGDSASGPPQQHCTPQTSALCQSSLAD
;
A
#
# COMPACT_ATOMS: atom_id res chain seq x y z
N MET A 1 -23.14 -36.77 -10.86
CA MET A 1 -23.18 -36.23 -9.48
C MET A 1 -23.18 -34.71 -9.58
N LYS A 2 -23.96 -34.01 -8.74
CA LYS A 2 -24.04 -32.54 -8.76
C LYS A 2 -23.05 -31.94 -7.76
N VAL A 3 -22.41 -30.82 -8.13
CA VAL A 3 -21.40 -30.12 -7.33
C VAL A 3 -21.77 -28.64 -7.25
N LEU A 4 -21.62 -28.05 -6.07
CA LEU A 4 -21.81 -26.62 -5.85
C LEU A 4 -20.46 -25.93 -5.66
N LEU A 5 -20.17 -24.90 -6.45
CA LEU A 5 -18.96 -24.08 -6.36
C LEU A 5 -19.30 -22.76 -5.67
N LEU A 6 -18.68 -22.51 -4.52
CA LEU A 6 -18.82 -21.29 -3.73
C LEU A 6 -17.49 -20.51 -3.81
N LYS A 7 -17.35 -19.62 -4.79
CA LYS A 7 -16.12 -18.84 -5.00
C LYS A 7 -16.43 -17.43 -5.45
N ASP A 8 -15.41 -16.59 -5.61
CA ASP A 8 -15.57 -15.28 -6.26
C ASP A 8 -16.04 -15.47 -7.72
N ALA A 9 -16.84 -14.53 -8.22
CA ALA A 9 -17.10 -14.45 -9.65
C ALA A 9 -15.79 -14.05 -10.34
N LYS A 10 -15.48 -14.70 -11.45
CA LYS A 10 -14.31 -14.33 -12.24
C LYS A 10 -14.74 -13.24 -13.23
N ASP A 11 -14.00 -12.14 -13.28
CA ASP A 11 -14.27 -10.99 -14.16
C ASP A 11 -13.58 -11.11 -15.53
N ASP A 12 -12.99 -12.27 -15.87
CA ASP A 12 -12.33 -12.45 -17.16
C ASP A 12 -13.35 -12.82 -18.25
N ASP A 13 -13.37 -12.03 -19.34
CA ASP A 13 -14.13 -12.22 -20.59
C ASP A 13 -13.86 -13.56 -21.33
N SER A 14 -13.14 -14.49 -20.70
CA SER A 14 -12.57 -15.70 -21.28
C SER A 14 -13.51 -16.91 -21.39
N GLY A 15 -14.80 -16.75 -21.10
CA GLY A 15 -15.81 -17.78 -21.30
C GLY A 15 -16.27 -18.49 -20.03
N GLN A 16 -16.32 -19.83 -20.03
CA GLN A 16 -16.82 -20.63 -18.91
C GLN A 16 -15.78 -20.73 -17.79
N ASP A 17 -16.21 -20.74 -16.53
CA ASP A 17 -15.31 -20.87 -15.37
C ASP A 17 -14.47 -22.15 -15.46
N PRO A 18 -13.14 -22.09 -15.23
CA PRO A 18 -12.26 -23.24 -15.42
C PRO A 18 -12.61 -24.43 -14.53
N TYR A 19 -13.14 -24.20 -13.32
CA TYR A 19 -13.60 -25.29 -12.46
C TYR A 19 -14.85 -25.94 -13.04
N ILE A 20 -15.80 -25.15 -13.58
CA ILE A 20 -16.98 -25.70 -14.25
C ILE A 20 -16.57 -26.54 -15.46
N GLN A 21 -15.60 -26.06 -16.24
CA GLN A 21 -15.09 -26.79 -17.41
C GLN A 21 -14.46 -28.13 -17.02
N GLU A 22 -13.53 -28.13 -16.07
CA GLU A 22 -12.85 -29.36 -15.64
C GLU A 22 -13.81 -30.36 -14.97
N LEU A 23 -14.72 -29.88 -14.12
CA LEU A 23 -15.73 -30.74 -13.50
C LEU A 23 -16.64 -31.39 -14.55
N ARG A 24 -16.99 -30.66 -15.62
CA ARG A 24 -17.77 -31.19 -16.73
C ARG A 24 -17.01 -32.29 -17.47
N LEU A 25 -15.69 -32.14 -17.68
CA LEU A 25 -14.85 -33.18 -18.29
C LEU A 25 -14.81 -34.47 -17.44
N CYS A 26 -14.95 -34.34 -16.12
CA CYS A 26 -15.09 -35.49 -15.21
C CYS A 26 -16.52 -36.06 -15.12
N GLY A 27 -17.48 -35.58 -15.91
CA GLY A 27 -18.88 -36.02 -15.85
C GLY A 27 -19.66 -35.49 -14.64
N LEU A 28 -19.19 -34.41 -14.04
CA LEU A 28 -19.82 -33.75 -12.89
C LEU A 28 -20.60 -32.51 -13.36
N GLU A 29 -21.81 -32.35 -12.83
CA GLU A 29 -22.66 -31.19 -13.09
C GLU A 29 -22.38 -30.14 -12.01
N ALA A 30 -21.66 -29.07 -12.37
CA ALA A 30 -21.28 -28.01 -11.45
C ALA A 30 -22.20 -26.79 -11.57
N THR A 31 -22.64 -26.22 -10.44
CA THR A 31 -23.32 -24.93 -10.35
C THR A 31 -22.47 -23.97 -9.54
N LEU A 32 -22.19 -22.77 -10.06
CA LEU A 32 -21.42 -21.75 -9.36
C LEU A 32 -22.35 -20.72 -8.71
N ILE A 33 -22.18 -20.50 -7.41
CA ILE A 33 -22.79 -19.41 -6.67
C ILE A 33 -21.67 -18.47 -6.22
N PRO A 34 -21.65 -17.22 -6.69
CA PRO A 34 -20.68 -16.24 -6.23
C PRO A 34 -20.97 -15.88 -4.77
N VAL A 35 -19.95 -15.98 -3.91
CA VAL A 35 -20.10 -15.71 -2.46
C VAL A 35 -19.38 -14.45 -2.00
N LEU A 36 -18.70 -13.76 -2.92
CA LEU A 36 -18.01 -12.51 -2.66
C LEU A 36 -18.54 -11.44 -3.63
N SER A 37 -18.61 -10.21 -3.14
CA SER A 37 -18.88 -9.00 -3.91
C SER A 37 -18.09 -7.86 -3.28
N PHE A 38 -17.61 -6.93 -4.10
CA PHE A 38 -16.78 -5.83 -3.67
C PHE A 38 -17.22 -4.54 -4.33
N GLU A 39 -17.02 -3.43 -3.60
CA GLU A 39 -17.23 -2.09 -4.11
C GLU A 39 -16.00 -1.23 -3.83
N PHE A 40 -15.67 -0.37 -4.78
CA PHE A 40 -14.58 0.59 -4.61
C PHE A 40 -15.06 1.83 -3.88
N MET A 41 -14.39 2.14 -2.76
CA MET A 41 -14.70 3.30 -1.93
C MET A 41 -13.58 4.33 -2.01
N SER A 42 -13.94 5.60 -1.76
CA SER A 42 -12.99 6.70 -1.59
C SER A 42 -12.02 6.94 -2.76
N LEU A 43 -12.42 6.59 -3.99
CA LEU A 43 -11.60 6.77 -5.20
C LEU A 43 -11.07 8.20 -5.38
N PRO A 44 -11.84 9.29 -5.13
CA PRO A 44 -11.30 10.64 -5.25
C PRO A 44 -10.16 10.92 -4.26
N SER A 45 -10.29 10.45 -3.01
CA SER A 45 -9.23 10.61 -2.00
C SER A 45 -8.00 9.76 -2.33
N LEU A 46 -8.19 8.57 -2.89
CA LEU A 46 -7.09 7.75 -3.39
C LEU A 46 -6.33 8.47 -4.50
N SER A 47 -7.04 8.99 -5.49
CA SER A 47 -6.49 9.76 -6.60
C SER A 47 -5.75 11.02 -6.14
N GLU A 48 -6.30 11.75 -5.17
CA GLU A 48 -5.63 12.88 -4.53
C GLU A 48 -4.29 12.47 -3.89
N LYS A 49 -4.28 11.39 -3.09
CA LYS A 49 -3.05 10.88 -2.46
C LYS A 49 -2.01 10.43 -3.48
N LEU A 50 -2.44 9.76 -4.55
CA LEU A 50 -1.55 9.33 -5.65
C LEU A 50 -0.93 10.49 -6.42
N SER A 51 -1.56 11.67 -6.38
CA SER A 51 -1.03 12.88 -7.02
C SER A 51 0.10 13.54 -6.23
N HIS A 52 0.30 13.14 -4.97
CA HIS A 52 1.22 13.80 -4.03
C HIS A 52 2.26 12.81 -3.46
N PRO A 53 3.08 12.14 -4.29
CA PRO A 53 4.03 11.11 -3.85
C PRO A 53 5.03 11.61 -2.79
N GLU A 54 5.31 12.91 -2.72
CA GLU A 54 6.16 13.54 -1.70
C GLU A 54 5.69 13.30 -0.25
N GLY A 55 4.39 13.08 -0.02
CA GLY A 55 3.86 12.77 1.31
C GLY A 55 4.14 11.35 1.80
N PHE A 56 4.80 10.52 0.98
CA PHE A 56 4.86 9.07 1.12
C PHE A 56 6.28 8.53 0.84
N GLY A 57 6.66 7.49 1.57
CA GLY A 57 7.88 6.70 1.35
C GLY A 57 7.69 5.56 0.35
N GLY A 58 6.46 5.19 0.01
CA GLY A 58 6.19 4.09 -0.91
C GLY A 58 4.73 3.61 -0.92
N LEU A 59 4.45 2.61 -1.76
CA LEU A 59 3.16 1.96 -1.92
C LEU A 59 3.22 0.49 -1.53
N ILE A 60 2.13 -0.05 -1.00
CA ILE A 60 1.97 -1.48 -0.72
C ILE A 60 0.63 -1.96 -1.29
N PHE A 61 0.68 -2.93 -2.22
CA PHE A 61 -0.49 -3.60 -2.77
C PHE A 61 -0.58 -5.04 -2.26
N THR A 62 -1.58 -5.32 -1.42
CA THR A 62 -1.81 -6.67 -0.87
C THR A 62 -2.87 -7.46 -1.64
N SER A 63 -3.51 -6.84 -2.63
CA SER A 63 -4.62 -7.43 -3.38
C SER A 63 -4.68 -6.88 -4.82
N PRO A 64 -5.02 -7.71 -5.82
CA PRO A 64 -5.34 -7.27 -7.18
C PRO A 64 -6.39 -6.15 -7.23
N ARG A 65 -7.40 -6.22 -6.35
CA ARG A 65 -8.49 -5.23 -6.29
C ARG A 65 -7.98 -3.83 -5.89
N ALA A 66 -6.92 -3.74 -5.08
CA ALA A 66 -6.32 -2.44 -4.77
C ALA A 66 -5.70 -1.79 -6.02
N VAL A 67 -5.13 -2.59 -6.93
CA VAL A 67 -4.58 -2.09 -8.20
C VAL A 67 -5.68 -1.66 -9.16
N GLU A 68 -6.78 -2.41 -9.20
CA GLU A 68 -7.98 -2.04 -9.97
C GLU A 68 -8.57 -0.71 -9.47
N ALA A 69 -8.61 -0.50 -8.16
CA ALA A 69 -9.05 0.79 -7.58
C ALA A 69 -8.16 1.96 -8.03
N VAL A 70 -6.84 1.75 -8.12
CA VAL A 70 -5.91 2.76 -8.64
C VAL A 70 -6.21 3.07 -10.10
N LYS A 71 -6.34 2.06 -10.96
CA LYS A 71 -6.71 2.27 -12.37
C LYS A 71 -8.01 3.07 -12.49
N LEU A 72 -9.04 2.64 -11.77
CA LEU A 72 -10.36 3.25 -11.82
C LEU A 72 -10.35 4.70 -11.32
N CYS A 73 -9.56 5.04 -10.29
CA CYS A 73 -9.47 6.42 -9.83
C CYS A 73 -8.69 7.33 -10.79
N LEU A 74 -7.66 6.79 -11.46
CA LEU A 74 -6.89 7.55 -12.45
C LEU A 74 -7.73 7.87 -13.69
N GLU A 75 -8.55 6.92 -14.14
CA GLU A 75 -9.50 7.09 -15.23
C GLU A 75 -10.60 8.09 -14.88
N LYS A 76 -11.26 7.93 -13.72
CA LYS A 76 -12.40 8.77 -13.32
C LYS A 76 -12.04 10.24 -13.10
N ASP A 77 -10.85 10.52 -12.59
CA ASP A 77 -10.40 11.88 -12.29
C ASP A 77 -9.60 12.52 -13.43
N ASN A 78 -9.61 11.91 -14.64
CA ASN A 78 -8.83 12.35 -15.80
C ASN A 78 -7.32 12.51 -15.50
N LYS A 79 -6.78 11.71 -14.57
CA LYS A 79 -5.37 11.76 -14.15
C LYS A 79 -4.48 10.78 -14.90
N THR A 80 -5.01 10.01 -15.84
CA THR A 80 -4.25 9.08 -16.69
C THR A 80 -3.07 9.78 -17.37
N GLU A 81 -3.27 10.98 -17.91
CA GLU A 81 -2.17 11.72 -18.55
C GLU A 81 -1.10 12.16 -17.54
N ALA A 82 -1.51 12.69 -16.38
CA ALA A 82 -0.58 13.09 -15.33
C ALA A 82 0.20 11.89 -14.76
N TRP A 83 -0.46 10.74 -14.68
CA TRP A 83 0.12 9.46 -14.29
C TRP A 83 1.24 9.06 -15.24
N GLU A 84 0.92 8.93 -16.52
CA GLU A 84 1.88 8.50 -17.54
C GLU A 84 3.00 9.50 -17.75
N LYS A 85 2.73 10.80 -17.61
CA LYS A 85 3.72 11.86 -17.84
C LYS A 85 4.73 12.01 -16.71
N SER A 86 4.33 11.79 -15.45
CA SER A 86 5.22 12.12 -14.32
C SER A 86 4.98 11.35 -13.02
N LEU A 87 3.72 11.06 -12.64
CA LEU A 87 3.49 10.49 -11.30
C LEU A 87 4.02 9.07 -11.20
N LYS A 88 3.88 8.27 -12.27
CA LYS A 88 4.41 6.91 -12.35
C LYS A 88 5.90 6.87 -12.01
N ASP A 89 6.72 7.70 -12.66
CA ASP A 89 8.17 7.73 -12.43
C ASP A 89 8.51 8.23 -11.02
N ARG A 90 7.76 9.21 -10.49
CA ARG A 90 7.92 9.69 -9.11
C ARG A 90 7.57 8.63 -8.07
N TRP A 91 6.65 7.73 -8.38
CA TRP A 91 6.33 6.57 -7.54
C TRP A 91 7.36 5.45 -7.69
N ASN A 92 7.91 5.21 -8.89
CA ASN A 92 9.01 4.26 -9.11
C ASN A 92 10.33 4.70 -8.48
N ALA A 93 10.53 6.00 -8.25
CA ALA A 93 11.63 6.50 -7.43
C ALA A 93 11.49 6.16 -5.93
N LYS A 94 10.41 5.47 -5.53
CA LYS A 94 10.10 5.06 -4.15
C LYS A 94 9.89 3.54 -4.10
N SER A 95 9.79 2.99 -2.89
CA SER A 95 9.53 1.56 -2.72
C SER A 95 8.08 1.21 -3.07
N VAL A 96 7.89 0.24 -3.96
CA VAL A 96 6.58 -0.34 -4.27
C VAL A 96 6.60 -1.82 -3.92
N TYR A 97 5.80 -2.20 -2.92
CA TYR A 97 5.74 -3.57 -2.41
C TYR A 97 4.44 -4.24 -2.79
N VAL A 98 4.48 -5.55 -3.06
CA VAL A 98 3.28 -6.32 -3.41
C VAL A 98 3.25 -7.68 -2.74
N VAL A 99 2.05 -8.21 -2.49
CA VAL A 99 1.84 -9.61 -2.10
C VAL A 99 1.23 -10.37 -3.28
N GLY A 100 1.88 -11.46 -3.69
CA GLY A 100 1.38 -12.38 -4.69
C GLY A 100 1.64 -11.97 -6.14
N SER A 101 1.86 -12.97 -6.99
CA SER A 101 2.16 -12.80 -8.42
C SER A 101 1.02 -12.16 -9.21
N ALA A 102 -0.24 -12.42 -8.84
CA ALA A 102 -1.40 -11.82 -9.48
C ALA A 102 -1.42 -10.30 -9.29
N THR A 103 -1.18 -9.84 -8.06
CA THR A 103 -1.07 -8.40 -7.75
C THR A 103 0.10 -7.77 -8.48
N ALA A 104 1.28 -8.39 -8.41
CA ALA A 104 2.49 -7.92 -9.09
C ALA A 104 2.25 -7.72 -10.60
N SER A 105 1.58 -8.68 -11.24
CA SER A 105 1.26 -8.62 -12.67
C SER A 105 0.38 -7.41 -13.01
N LEU A 106 -0.55 -7.03 -12.14
CA LEU A 106 -1.38 -5.84 -12.34
C LEU A 106 -0.63 -4.55 -12.04
N VAL A 107 0.23 -4.54 -11.02
CA VAL A 107 1.07 -3.38 -10.66
C VAL A 107 2.04 -3.05 -11.80
N ASN A 108 2.66 -4.06 -12.41
CA ASN A 108 3.51 -3.87 -13.59
C ASN A 108 2.71 -3.31 -14.79
N LYS A 109 1.44 -3.68 -14.94
CA LYS A 109 0.56 -3.15 -16.00
C LYS A 109 0.21 -1.67 -15.83
N ILE A 110 0.28 -1.11 -14.61
CA ILE A 110 0.18 0.34 -14.39
C ILE A 110 1.54 1.04 -14.42
N GLY A 111 2.58 0.29 -14.80
CA GLY A 111 3.94 0.78 -15.01
C GLY A 111 4.72 1.04 -13.72
N LEU A 112 4.35 0.39 -12.62
CA LEU A 112 5.13 0.43 -11.39
C LEU A 112 6.04 -0.79 -11.24
N ASP A 113 7.24 -0.58 -10.72
CA ASP A 113 8.23 -1.64 -10.48
C ASP A 113 8.08 -2.22 -9.08
N ALA A 114 7.41 -3.38 -8.99
CA ALA A 114 7.04 -3.99 -7.73
C ALA A 114 8.08 -4.99 -7.17
N GLU A 115 8.31 -4.95 -5.87
CA GLU A 115 9.11 -5.90 -5.10
C GLU A 115 8.26 -6.72 -4.11
N GLY A 116 8.81 -7.84 -3.63
CA GLY A 116 8.18 -8.61 -2.54
C GLY A 116 7.07 -9.57 -2.97
N ALA A 117 6.78 -9.73 -4.27
CA ALA A 117 5.73 -10.61 -4.78
C ALA A 117 5.81 -12.07 -4.27
N GLY A 118 7.03 -12.56 -4.02
CA GLY A 118 7.31 -13.90 -3.49
C GLY A 118 7.19 -14.05 -1.97
N SER A 119 6.88 -12.97 -1.23
CA SER A 119 6.67 -13.01 0.23
C SER A 119 5.55 -13.97 0.63
N GLY A 120 4.55 -14.16 -0.23
CA GLY A 120 3.44 -15.11 -0.05
C GLY A 120 2.29 -14.57 0.80
N ASN A 121 2.56 -13.83 1.89
CA ASN A 121 1.54 -13.21 2.72
C ASN A 121 2.00 -11.85 3.29
N ALA A 122 1.07 -11.17 3.96
CA ALA A 122 1.31 -9.83 4.51
C ALA A 122 2.36 -9.83 5.63
N GLU A 123 2.40 -10.90 6.45
CA GLU A 123 3.35 -11.03 7.56
C GLU A 123 4.79 -11.10 7.06
N LYS A 124 5.05 -11.98 6.09
CA LYS A 124 6.38 -12.11 5.46
C LYS A 124 6.76 -10.88 4.66
N LEU A 125 5.79 -10.19 4.05
CA LEU A 125 6.07 -8.92 3.39
C LEU A 125 6.48 -7.86 4.42
N ALA A 126 5.83 -7.81 5.58
CA ALA A 126 6.21 -6.88 6.65
C ALA A 126 7.63 -7.17 7.17
N GLU A 127 7.98 -8.45 7.36
CA GLU A 127 9.34 -8.86 7.72
C GLU A 127 10.37 -8.45 6.65
N TYR A 128 10.03 -8.65 5.37
CA TYR A 128 10.87 -8.24 4.24
C TYR A 128 11.09 -6.73 4.22
N ILE A 129 10.02 -5.93 4.38
CA ILE A 129 10.09 -4.47 4.43
C ILE A 129 10.94 -4.01 5.63
N CYS A 130 10.79 -4.63 6.80
CA CYS A 130 11.61 -4.30 7.98
C CYS A 130 13.08 -4.60 7.73
N SER A 131 13.39 -5.73 7.09
CA SER A 131 14.76 -6.18 6.86
C SER A 131 15.47 -5.35 5.78
N ASN A 132 14.76 -5.02 4.69
CA ASN A 132 15.30 -4.19 3.60
C ASN A 132 15.29 -2.69 3.91
N GLY A 133 14.32 -2.20 4.68
CA GLY A 133 14.26 -0.81 5.13
C GLY A 133 15.40 -0.41 6.06
N LEU A 134 16.03 -1.39 6.73
CA LEU A 134 17.21 -1.19 7.57
C LEU A 134 18.52 -1.08 6.77
N LEU A 135 18.55 -1.50 5.50
CA LEU A 135 19.76 -1.47 4.67
C LEU A 135 20.06 -0.08 4.08
N GLY A 136 19.15 0.89 4.24
CA GLY A 136 19.40 2.32 3.97
C GLY A 136 20.05 3.10 5.13
N VAL A 137 20.22 2.47 6.30
CA VAL A 137 20.92 3.04 7.46
C VAL A 137 22.13 2.17 7.75
N GLN A 138 23.20 2.30 6.95
CA GLN A 138 24.52 1.89 7.43
C GLN A 138 24.95 2.86 8.52
N SER A 139 24.61 2.56 9.77
CA SER A 139 25.41 2.92 10.96
C SER A 139 24.92 2.10 12.15
N SER A 140 25.69 1.05 12.45
CA SER A 140 25.74 0.29 13.70
C SER A 140 24.48 0.23 14.58
N CYS A 141 23.64 -0.79 14.37
CA CYS A 141 22.80 -1.32 15.44
C CYS A 141 23.13 -2.80 15.62
N SER A 142 24.32 -3.07 16.14
CA SER A 142 24.68 -4.38 16.65
C SER A 142 23.88 -4.60 17.94
N HIS A 143 22.95 -5.55 17.91
CA HIS A 143 22.14 -6.03 19.05
C HIS A 143 20.96 -5.16 19.49
N ALA A 144 19.79 -5.46 18.95
CA ALA A 144 18.54 -5.31 19.68
C ALA A 144 17.60 -6.50 19.36
N SER A 145 17.71 -7.56 20.16
CA SER A 145 16.60 -8.50 20.35
C SER A 145 15.51 -7.75 21.09
N GLY A 146 14.53 -7.21 20.36
CA GLY A 146 13.50 -6.36 20.95
C GLY A 146 12.45 -5.89 19.96
N SER A 147 11.38 -6.69 19.83
CA SER A 147 10.02 -6.28 19.45
C SER A 147 9.85 -5.35 18.23
N LEU A 148 9.40 -5.94 17.11
CA LEU A 148 8.87 -5.34 15.86
C LEU A 148 7.75 -4.28 16.07
N ARG A 149 8.02 -3.18 16.79
CA ARG A 149 7.00 -2.19 17.18
C ARG A 149 7.12 -0.83 16.49
N ALA A 150 8.02 -0.67 15.51
CA ALA A 150 8.32 0.64 14.89
C ALA A 150 7.55 0.98 13.60
N LEU A 151 6.68 0.10 13.07
CA LEU A 151 5.80 0.41 11.92
C LEU A 151 4.39 0.78 12.41
N ARG A 152 4.21 1.98 12.99
CA ARG A 152 2.89 2.41 13.48
C ARG A 152 2.47 3.83 13.09
N SER A 153 2.81 4.27 11.88
CA SER A 153 2.23 5.49 11.29
C SER A 153 1.79 5.36 9.81
N SER A 154 1.47 4.14 9.37
CA SER A 154 0.75 3.95 8.09
C SER A 154 -0.71 4.37 8.28
N VAL A 155 -1.17 5.33 7.49
CA VAL A 155 -2.61 5.58 7.36
C VAL A 155 -3.13 4.57 6.35
N GLU A 156 -4.07 3.76 6.78
CA GLU A 156 -4.64 2.67 6.01
C GLU A 156 -5.79 3.21 5.14
N VAL A 157 -5.71 3.07 3.82
CA VAL A 157 -6.89 3.27 2.97
C VAL A 157 -7.58 1.92 2.86
N LYS A 158 -8.64 1.76 3.66
CA LYS A 158 -9.41 0.53 3.73
C LYS A 158 -10.40 0.49 2.57
N VAL A 159 -10.03 -0.18 1.48
CA VAL A 159 -11.02 -0.70 0.52
C VAL A 159 -11.51 -2.02 1.12
N HIS A 160 -12.82 -2.23 1.23
CA HIS A 160 -13.35 -3.39 1.97
C HIS A 160 -12.76 -4.70 1.39
N ASN A 161 -12.13 -5.52 2.24
CA ASN A 161 -11.33 -6.72 1.89
C ASN A 161 -10.03 -6.52 1.07
N SER A 162 -9.54 -5.30 0.85
CA SER A 162 -8.27 -5.04 0.17
C SER A 162 -7.60 -3.78 0.71
N VAL A 163 -6.50 -3.94 1.44
CA VAL A 163 -5.84 -2.83 2.12
C VAL A 163 -4.76 -2.23 1.23
N LEU A 164 -4.98 -1.02 0.73
CA LEU A 164 -3.89 -0.21 0.19
C LEU A 164 -3.22 0.50 1.37
N THR A 165 -2.01 0.05 1.70
CA THR A 165 -1.21 0.68 2.76
C THR A 165 -0.12 1.51 2.11
N TYR A 166 0.14 2.70 2.64
CA TYR A 166 1.28 3.49 2.24
C TYR A 166 2.24 3.67 3.41
N ILE A 167 3.51 3.91 3.07
CA ILE A 167 4.57 4.17 4.06
C ILE A 167 4.67 5.70 4.21
N ARG A 168 4.57 6.26 5.41
CA ARG A 168 5.02 7.65 5.66
C ARG A 168 6.52 7.63 5.91
N GLY A 169 7.24 8.63 5.40
CA GLY A 169 8.69 8.75 5.55
C GLY A 169 9.14 8.40 6.97
N CYS A 170 10.06 7.44 7.07
CA CYS A 170 10.58 6.97 8.34
C CYS A 170 11.59 7.99 8.86
N SER A 171 11.15 8.95 9.66
CA SER A 171 12.07 9.71 10.51
C SER A 171 12.36 8.87 11.75
N ILE A 172 13.48 8.15 11.72
CA ILE A 172 14.02 7.52 12.92
C ILE A 172 14.51 8.65 13.82
N VAL A 173 13.74 8.98 14.86
CA VAL A 173 14.24 9.78 15.97
C VAL A 173 14.99 8.81 16.86
N CYS A 174 16.32 8.80 16.77
CA CYS A 174 17.16 8.10 17.74
C CYS A 174 16.94 8.77 19.10
N GLY A 175 16.17 8.10 19.97
CA GLY A 175 16.03 8.50 21.36
C GLY A 175 17.24 8.03 22.14
N ASP A 176 18.19 8.92 22.41
CA ASP A 176 19.26 8.65 23.36
C ASP A 176 18.65 8.49 24.77
N SER A 177 18.84 7.31 25.36
CA SER A 177 18.57 7.03 26.77
C SER A 177 19.81 6.30 27.31
N ALA A 178 20.48 6.66 28.40
CA ALA A 178 20.41 7.76 29.35
C ALA A 178 21.67 7.65 30.24
N SER A 179 22.16 8.74 30.84
CA SER A 179 22.69 8.75 32.23
C SER A 179 23.19 10.13 32.68
N GLY A 180 22.60 10.67 33.76
CA GLY A 180 23.17 11.77 34.57
C GLY A 180 22.23 12.94 34.84
N PRO A 181 22.15 13.48 36.08
CA PRO A 181 20.99 14.22 36.60
C PRO A 181 20.91 15.69 36.20
N PRO A 182 19.76 16.36 36.40
CA PRO A 182 19.49 17.67 35.84
C PRO A 182 19.95 18.78 36.79
N GLN A 183 20.74 19.73 36.32
CA GLN A 183 20.71 21.10 36.85
C GLN A 183 21.10 22.12 35.79
N GLN A 184 20.41 23.27 35.90
CA GLN A 184 20.70 24.60 35.35
C GLN A 184 19.95 25.00 34.07
N HIS A 185 18.79 25.62 34.32
CA HIS A 185 18.39 26.93 33.81
C HIS A 185 18.75 27.29 32.35
N CYS A 186 17.72 27.35 31.50
CA CYS A 186 17.60 28.44 30.53
C CYS A 186 16.11 28.75 30.30
N THR A 187 15.77 30.02 30.51
CA THR A 187 14.44 30.64 30.45
C THR A 187 13.83 30.69 29.04
N PRO A 188 12.50 30.72 28.90
CA PRO A 188 11.84 30.99 27.62
C PRO A 188 11.84 32.50 27.36
N GLN A 189 12.49 32.95 26.29
CA GLN A 189 12.23 34.28 25.73
C GLN A 189 11.13 34.20 24.68
N THR A 190 9.97 34.69 25.09
CA THR A 190 8.90 35.22 24.28
C THR A 190 9.43 36.34 23.36
N SER A 191 9.15 36.27 22.06
CA SER A 191 8.99 37.46 21.24
C SER A 191 7.77 37.30 20.36
N ALA A 192 6.72 38.01 20.74
CA ALA A 192 5.50 38.22 20.01
C ALA A 192 5.69 39.26 18.89
N LEU A 193 4.65 39.37 18.06
CA LEU A 193 4.25 40.51 17.22
C LEU A 193 4.85 40.59 15.81
N CYS A 194 4.01 40.27 14.81
CA CYS A 194 3.47 41.29 13.90
C CYS A 194 2.16 40.78 13.27
N GLN A 195 1.03 41.27 13.79
CA GLN A 195 -0.27 41.34 13.10
C GLN A 195 -0.62 42.82 12.90
N SER A 196 -1.52 43.05 11.93
CA SER A 196 -2.17 44.32 11.51
C SER A 196 -1.34 45.14 10.51
N SER A 197 -1.87 45.78 9.46
CA SER A 197 -3.23 46.02 8.93
C SER A 197 -3.03 46.65 7.52
N LEU A 198 -3.88 46.49 6.49
CA LEU A 198 -4.97 47.40 6.06
C LEU A 198 -5.34 47.00 4.60
N ALA A 199 -6.63 46.77 4.26
CA ALA A 199 -7.56 47.68 3.53
C ALA A 199 -7.03 48.12 2.14
N ASP A 200 -7.73 47.99 1.02
CA ASP A 200 -9.17 48.01 0.67
C ASP A 200 -9.65 46.75 -0.10
#